data_AF-A0A242CSM6-F1
#
_entry.id   AF-A0A242CSM6-F1
#
_cell.length_a   1.000
_cell.length_b   1.000
_cell.length_c   1.000
_cell.angle_alpha   90.00
_cell.angle_beta   90.00
_cell.angle_gamma   90.00
#
_symmetry.space_group_name_H-M   'P 1'
#
loop_
_entity.id
_entity.type
_entity.pdbx_description
1 polymer ?
#
loop_
_entity_poly.entity_id
_entity_poly.type
_entity_poly.pdbx_seq_one_letter_code
_entity_poly.pdbx_strand_id
1 'polypeptide(L)'
;MGNERWYRWYGASQAIASMLLLNGYWLLFNLPVLLLALGLIFPSSPRQFLFSLVGLIISFPSILLPATFALFGVMRRWLYYQEPRQAIGGTFWRLYRENYRRSFAAGLFFGSLALLLLGSYRQIDSFQLPVLAVGYLFLSIILLVWLLYFICDSVHLAAPMRLALIKSFFIIFWAPLQTLMLLGLLSGLALLLVLINPLLAGLIVGGLGSQCACYSYLRIIQKAQAKAAPADE
;
A
#
# COMPACT_ATOMS: atom_id res chain seq x y z
N MET A 1 4.53 20.10 34.52
CA MET A 1 3.54 20.19 33.42
C MET A 1 4.06 20.80 32.11
N GLY A 2 5.04 21.72 32.12
CA GLY A 2 5.61 22.28 30.87
C GLY A 2 6.36 21.27 29.99
N ASN A 3 7.18 20.38 30.58
CA ASN A 3 8.06 19.46 29.85
C ASN A 3 7.31 18.35 29.07
N GLU A 4 6.17 17.86 29.57
CA GLU A 4 5.40 16.83 28.87
C GLU A 4 4.77 17.36 27.57
N ARG A 5 4.30 18.61 27.56
CA ARG A 5 3.76 19.21 26.33
C ARG A 5 4.85 19.36 25.27
N TRP A 6 6.03 19.84 25.65
CA TRP A 6 7.18 19.94 24.74
C TRP A 6 7.62 18.59 24.18
N TYR A 7 7.68 17.56 25.02
CA TYR A 7 8.04 16.21 24.57
C TYR A 7 7.00 15.64 23.57
N ARG A 8 5.71 15.90 23.80
CA ARG A 8 4.63 15.52 22.87
C ARG A 8 4.72 16.25 21.54
N TRP A 9 4.99 17.56 21.55
CA TRP A 9 5.18 18.34 20.32
C TRP A 9 6.42 17.91 19.54
N TYR A 10 7.53 17.67 20.23
CA TYR A 10 8.76 17.15 19.63
C TYR A 10 8.52 15.78 19.00
N GLY A 11 7.88 14.86 19.73
CA GLY A 11 7.55 13.52 19.23
C GLY A 11 6.60 13.53 18.03
N ALA A 12 5.63 14.46 18.01
CA ALA A 12 4.71 14.65 16.88
C ALA A 12 5.43 15.24 15.66
N SER A 13 6.23 16.30 15.84
CA SER A 13 7.03 16.91 14.78
C SER A 13 7.98 15.89 14.16
N GLN A 14 8.70 15.12 14.98
CA GLN A 14 9.57 14.06 14.52
C GLN A 14 8.80 12.96 13.78
N ALA A 15 7.56 12.67 14.16
CA ALA A 15 6.72 11.68 13.47
C ALA A 15 6.38 12.15 12.06
N ILE A 16 5.91 13.38 11.95
CA ILE A 16 5.55 14.01 10.68
C ILE A 16 6.78 14.10 9.76
N ALA A 17 7.91 14.59 10.27
CA ALA A 17 9.15 14.67 9.52
C ALA A 17 9.62 13.30 9.02
N SER A 18 9.55 12.27 9.88
CA SER A 18 9.95 10.91 9.50
C SER A 18 9.02 10.30 8.45
N MET A 19 7.71 10.54 8.57
CA MET A 19 6.71 10.10 7.57
C MET A 19 6.93 10.79 6.23
N LEU A 20 7.20 12.10 6.21
CA LEU A 20 7.52 12.84 4.99
C LEU A 20 8.79 12.32 4.34
N LEU A 21 9.86 12.09 5.12
CA LEU A 21 11.11 11.53 4.61
C LEU A 21 10.91 10.12 4.04
N LEU A 22 10.16 9.25 4.72
CA LEU A 22 9.86 7.90 4.22
C LEU A 22 9.09 7.93 2.90
N ASN A 23 8.07 8.81 2.80
CA ASN A 23 7.34 9.03 1.56
C ASN A 23 8.26 9.57 0.46
N GLY A 24 9.20 10.47 0.80
CA GLY A 24 10.21 10.98 -0.13
C GLY A 24 11.11 9.89 -0.71
N TYR A 25 11.59 8.96 0.13
CA TYR A 25 12.35 7.79 -0.35
C TYR A 25 11.51 6.88 -1.24
N TRP A 26 10.27 6.58 -0.84
CA TRP A 26 9.37 5.77 -1.67
C TRP A 26 9.10 6.44 -3.02
N LEU A 27 8.88 7.76 -3.02
CA LEU A 27 8.67 8.55 -4.23
C LEU A 27 9.89 8.53 -5.15
N LEU A 28 11.09 8.72 -4.60
CA LEU A 28 12.34 8.70 -5.35
C LEU A 28 12.50 7.39 -6.13
N PHE A 29 12.22 6.25 -5.48
CA PHE A 29 12.26 4.93 -6.11
C PHE A 29 11.19 4.74 -7.17
N ASN A 30 10.01 5.34 -6.98
CA ASN A 30 8.88 5.22 -7.87
C ASN A 30 8.82 6.30 -8.96
N LEU A 31 9.82 7.17 -9.05
CA LEU A 31 9.89 8.20 -10.09
C LEU A 31 9.84 7.61 -11.51
N PRO A 32 10.56 6.51 -11.84
CA PRO A 32 10.44 5.86 -13.15
C PRO A 32 9.01 5.35 -13.42
N VAL A 33 8.37 4.75 -12.40
CA VAL A 33 7.00 4.24 -12.47
C VAL A 33 6.02 5.39 -12.74
N LEU A 34 6.20 6.53 -12.05
CA LEU A 34 5.39 7.72 -12.26
C LEU A 34 5.50 8.23 -13.70
N LEU A 35 6.71 8.37 -14.23
CA LEU A 35 6.90 8.87 -15.60
C LEU A 35 6.22 7.97 -16.64
N LEU A 36 6.28 6.66 -16.44
CA LEU A 36 5.57 5.69 -17.28
C LEU A 36 4.05 5.80 -17.11
N ALA A 37 3.55 6.02 -15.89
CA ALA A 37 2.12 6.25 -15.66
C ALA A 37 1.61 7.52 -16.37
N LEU A 38 2.39 8.59 -16.39
CA LEU A 38 2.05 9.80 -17.16
C LEU A 38 2.01 9.53 -18.67
N GLY A 39 2.89 8.67 -19.18
CA GLY A 39 2.86 8.24 -20.57
C GLY A 39 1.62 7.41 -20.96
N LEU A 40 0.91 6.83 -19.98
CA LEU A 40 -0.40 6.19 -20.20
C LEU A 40 -1.57 7.18 -20.14
N ILE A 41 -1.51 8.17 -19.26
CA ILE A 41 -2.58 9.16 -19.07
C ILE A 41 -2.55 10.20 -20.20
N PHE A 42 -1.36 10.62 -20.61
CA PHE A 42 -1.13 11.64 -21.64
C PHE A 42 -0.25 11.09 -22.79
N PRO A 43 -0.70 10.05 -23.53
CA PRO A 43 0.07 9.47 -24.61
C PRO A 43 0.12 10.41 -25.81
N SER A 44 1.32 10.78 -26.26
CA SER A 44 1.52 11.57 -27.49
C SER A 44 1.49 10.71 -28.77
N SER A 45 1.62 9.38 -28.64
CA SER A 45 1.47 8.43 -29.75
C SER A 45 1.08 7.02 -29.28
N PRO A 46 0.50 6.17 -30.15
CA PRO A 46 0.23 4.77 -29.82
C PRO A 46 1.50 3.98 -29.40
N ARG A 47 2.65 4.31 -29.98
CA ARG A 47 3.95 3.72 -29.61
C ARG A 47 4.36 4.08 -28.19
N GLN A 48 4.20 5.35 -27.80
CA GLN A 48 4.47 5.78 -26.43
C GLN A 48 3.53 5.12 -25.41
N PHE A 49 2.25 4.97 -25.77
CA PHE A 49 1.30 4.24 -24.94
C PHE A 49 1.75 2.81 -24.69
N LEU A 50 2.10 2.06 -25.75
CA LEU A 50 2.58 0.68 -25.64
C LEU A 50 3.89 0.59 -24.82
N PHE A 51 4.84 1.49 -25.07
CA PHE A 51 6.09 1.57 -24.30
C PHE A 51 5.81 1.79 -22.81
N SER A 52 4.92 2.73 -22.48
CA SER A 52 4.54 3.05 -21.11
C SER A 52 3.82 1.89 -20.42
N LEU A 53 2.94 1.19 -21.15
CA LEU A 53 2.22 0.03 -20.66
C LEU A 53 3.16 -1.13 -20.32
N VAL A 54 4.04 -1.50 -21.25
CA VAL A 54 5.03 -2.57 -21.05
C VAL A 54 5.99 -2.19 -19.93
N GLY A 55 6.45 -0.94 -19.90
CA GLY A 55 7.30 -0.41 -18.84
C GLY A 55 6.65 -0.54 -17.46
N LEU A 56 5.36 -0.22 -17.33
CA LEU A 56 4.62 -0.37 -16.08
C LEU A 56 4.45 -1.82 -15.66
N ILE A 57 4.13 -2.72 -16.60
CA ILE A 57 4.01 -4.16 -16.32
C ILE A 57 5.31 -4.71 -15.72
N ILE A 58 6.46 -4.27 -16.21
CA ILE A 58 7.77 -4.69 -15.70
C ILE A 58 8.13 -3.97 -14.39
N SER A 59 7.85 -2.67 -14.31
CA SER A 59 8.23 -1.85 -13.15
C SER A 59 7.35 -2.09 -11.92
N PHE A 60 6.11 -2.55 -12.12
CA PHE A 60 5.20 -2.90 -11.03
C PHE A 60 5.81 -3.96 -10.08
N PRO A 61 6.18 -5.17 -10.54
CA PRO A 61 6.81 -6.17 -9.68
C PRO A 61 8.26 -5.81 -9.30
N SER A 62 8.98 -5.08 -10.16
CA SER A 62 10.43 -4.87 -9.99
C SER A 62 10.80 -3.67 -9.13
N ILE A 63 9.95 -2.63 -9.09
CA ILE A 63 10.25 -1.34 -8.45
C ILE A 63 9.16 -0.98 -7.45
N LEU A 64 7.90 -0.88 -7.90
CA LEU A 64 6.80 -0.38 -7.09
C LEU A 64 6.53 -1.26 -5.88
N LEU A 65 6.43 -2.57 -6.09
CA LEU A 65 6.16 -3.53 -5.03
C LEU A 65 7.30 -3.59 -4.01
N PRO A 66 8.57 -3.79 -4.41
CA PRO A 66 9.69 -3.77 -3.47
C PRO A 66 9.82 -2.48 -2.67
N ALA A 67 9.61 -1.31 -3.30
CA ALA A 67 9.61 -0.02 -2.61
C ALA A 67 8.47 0.09 -1.59
N THR A 68 7.28 -0.40 -1.96
CA THR A 68 6.12 -0.41 -1.06
C THR A 68 6.36 -1.36 0.13
N PHE A 69 6.89 -2.55 -0.09
CA PHE A 69 7.30 -3.47 0.98
C PHE A 69 8.29 -2.82 1.96
N ALA A 70 9.29 -2.10 1.44
CA ALA A 70 10.24 -1.39 2.28
C ALA A 70 9.55 -0.32 3.14
N LEU A 71 8.62 0.45 2.56
CA LEU A 71 7.82 1.45 3.29
C LEU A 71 7.00 0.81 4.41
N PHE A 72 6.29 -0.29 4.14
CA PHE A 72 5.55 -1.02 5.17
C PHE A 72 6.49 -1.59 6.24
N GLY A 73 7.68 -2.07 5.85
CA GLY A 73 8.66 -2.62 6.78
C GLY A 73 9.19 -1.59 7.77
N VAL A 74 9.47 -0.37 7.29
CA VAL A 74 9.87 0.77 8.14
C VAL A 74 8.71 1.17 9.06
N MET A 75 7.49 1.26 8.52
CA MET A 75 6.32 1.64 9.32
C MET A 75 6.01 0.62 10.43
N ARG A 76 6.14 -0.69 10.15
CA ARG A 76 6.03 -1.75 11.17
C ARG A 76 7.06 -1.55 12.28
N ARG A 77 8.33 -1.26 11.95
CA ARG A 77 9.38 -1.00 12.94
C ARG A 77 9.03 0.16 13.87
N TRP A 78 8.45 1.22 13.34
CA TRP A 78 8.02 2.36 14.15
C TRP A 78 6.78 2.10 15.00
N LEU A 79 5.73 1.52 14.40
CA LEU A 79 4.45 1.35 15.07
C LEU A 79 4.42 0.16 16.04
N TYR A 80 5.09 -0.94 15.69
CA TYR A 80 5.05 -2.17 16.47
C TYR A 80 6.27 -2.31 17.39
N TYR A 81 7.48 -2.14 16.85
CA TYR A 81 8.72 -2.33 17.62
C TYR A 81 9.18 -1.06 18.35
N GLN A 82 8.51 0.08 18.13
CA GLN A 82 8.87 1.38 18.71
C GLN A 82 10.35 1.76 18.46
N GLU A 83 10.94 1.26 17.35
CA GLU A 83 12.33 1.54 17.01
C GLU A 83 12.54 3.06 16.79
N PRO A 84 13.67 3.63 17.25
CA PRO A 84 13.97 5.05 17.08
C PRO A 84 13.98 5.42 15.59
N ARG A 85 13.42 6.60 15.28
CA ARG A 85 13.22 7.10 13.90
C ARG A 85 14.52 7.63 13.26
N GLN A 86 15.62 6.93 13.47
CA GLN A 86 16.96 7.29 12.97
C GLN A 86 17.32 6.43 11.75
N ALA A 87 18.17 6.94 10.86
CA ALA A 87 18.66 6.21 9.68
C ALA A 87 17.56 5.60 8.77
N ILE A 88 16.51 6.40 8.46
CA ILE A 88 15.36 5.98 7.64
C ILE A 88 15.80 5.42 6.28
N GLY A 89 16.71 6.12 5.59
CA GLY A 89 17.19 5.70 4.27
C GLY A 89 17.94 4.36 4.30
N GLY A 90 18.82 4.16 5.29
CA GLY A 90 19.54 2.89 5.46
C GLY A 90 18.60 1.72 5.77
N THR A 91 17.60 1.96 6.63
CA THR A 91 16.60 0.95 6.98
C THR A 91 15.68 0.62 5.81
N PHE A 92 15.25 1.62 5.04
CA PHE A 92 14.47 1.45 3.82
C PHE A 92 15.23 0.60 2.80
N TRP A 93 16.49 0.95 2.51
CA TRP A 93 17.29 0.21 1.52
C TRP A 93 17.59 -1.23 1.95
N ARG A 94 17.86 -1.45 3.24
CA ARG A 94 18.01 -2.81 3.79
C ARG A 94 16.74 -3.63 3.57
N LEU A 95 15.59 -3.11 3.99
CA LEU A 95 14.29 -3.80 3.87
C LEU A 95 13.87 -4.01 2.41
N TYR A 96 14.21 -3.08 1.51
CA TYR A 96 14.01 -3.23 0.07
C TYR A 96 14.71 -4.49 -0.46
N ARG A 97 16.00 -4.65 -0.12
CA ARG A 97 16.81 -5.80 -0.57
C ARG A 97 16.37 -7.11 0.09
N GLU A 98 16.12 -7.10 1.39
CA GLU A 98 15.67 -8.28 2.15
C GLU A 98 14.35 -8.85 1.60
N ASN A 99 13.41 -7.98 1.26
CA ASN A 99 12.09 -8.39 0.79
C ASN A 99 11.97 -8.47 -0.74
N TYR A 100 13.05 -8.24 -1.50
CA TYR A 100 12.97 -8.09 -2.96
C TYR A 100 12.36 -9.33 -3.64
N ARG A 101 12.87 -10.53 -3.34
CA ARG A 101 12.37 -11.77 -3.97
C ARG A 101 10.88 -12.01 -3.68
N ARG A 102 10.46 -11.78 -2.45
CA ARG A 102 9.08 -11.99 -2.01
C ARG A 102 8.14 -10.95 -2.62
N SER A 103 8.54 -9.68 -2.61
CA SER A 103 7.77 -8.57 -3.17
C SER A 103 7.68 -8.66 -4.69
N PHE A 104 8.72 -9.11 -5.37
CA PHE A 104 8.71 -9.38 -6.81
C PHE A 104 7.70 -10.49 -7.17
N ALA A 105 7.77 -11.63 -6.47
CA ALA A 105 6.82 -12.74 -6.68
C ALA A 105 5.36 -12.30 -6.40
N ALA A 106 5.16 -11.51 -5.35
CA ALA A 106 3.86 -10.92 -5.05
C ALA A 106 3.39 -9.96 -6.15
N GLY A 107 4.30 -9.14 -6.67
CA GLY A 107 4.00 -8.24 -7.78
C GLY A 107 3.61 -8.96 -9.06
N LEU A 108 4.22 -10.11 -9.37
CA LEU A 108 3.79 -10.94 -10.48
C LEU A 108 2.37 -11.49 -10.24
N PHE A 109 2.10 -11.99 -9.04
CA PHE A 109 0.79 -12.54 -8.68
C PHE A 109 -0.32 -11.48 -8.74
N PHE A 110 -0.19 -10.40 -7.96
CA PHE A 110 -1.18 -9.33 -7.91
C PHE A 110 -1.24 -8.51 -9.20
N GLY A 111 -0.10 -8.34 -9.88
CA GLY A 111 -0.03 -7.67 -11.18
C GLY A 111 -0.79 -8.46 -12.25
N SER A 112 -0.67 -9.78 -12.27
CA SER A 112 -1.44 -10.63 -13.19
C SER A 112 -2.95 -10.53 -12.93
N LEU A 113 -3.37 -10.55 -11.67
CA LEU A 113 -4.78 -10.34 -11.30
C LEU A 113 -5.28 -8.94 -11.71
N ALA A 114 -4.47 -7.90 -11.50
CA ALA A 114 -4.80 -6.54 -11.90
C ALA A 114 -4.90 -6.39 -13.42
N LEU A 115 -4.04 -7.06 -14.19
CA LEU A 115 -4.09 -7.07 -15.66
C LEU A 115 -5.33 -7.79 -16.19
N LEU A 116 -5.70 -8.93 -15.59
CA LEU A 116 -6.94 -9.64 -15.92
C LEU A 116 -8.17 -8.76 -15.68
N LEU A 117 -8.16 -8.04 -14.55
CA LEU A 117 -9.22 -7.09 -14.22
C LEU A 117 -9.25 -5.92 -15.20
N LEU A 118 -8.10 -5.30 -15.50
CA LEU A 118 -8.02 -4.20 -16.45
C LEU A 118 -8.48 -4.62 -17.87
N GLY A 119 -8.16 -5.84 -18.30
CA GLY A 119 -8.58 -6.38 -19.59
C GLY A 119 -10.10 -6.56 -19.71
N SER A 120 -10.78 -6.89 -18.62
CA SER A 120 -12.24 -7.08 -18.61
C SER A 120 -13.02 -5.76 -18.61
N TYR A 121 -12.40 -4.64 -18.21
CA TYR A 121 -13.06 -3.33 -18.15
C TYR A 121 -13.77 -2.93 -19.46
N ARG A 122 -13.11 -3.11 -20.62
CA ARG A 122 -13.71 -2.75 -21.92
C ARG A 122 -14.96 -3.56 -22.24
N GLN A 123 -14.99 -4.84 -21.88
CA GLN A 123 -16.17 -5.68 -22.08
C GLN A 123 -17.32 -5.20 -21.21
N ILE A 124 -17.03 -4.87 -19.94
CA ILE A 124 -18.03 -4.39 -18.99
C ILE A 124 -18.67 -3.07 -19.43
N ASP A 125 -17.84 -2.13 -19.91
CA ASP A 125 -18.31 -0.85 -20.47
C ASP A 125 -19.22 -1.06 -21.69
N SER A 126 -18.89 -2.04 -22.53
CA SER A 126 -19.68 -2.39 -23.73
C SER A 126 -21.08 -2.93 -23.39
N PHE A 127 -21.25 -3.63 -22.27
CA PHE A 127 -22.52 -4.23 -21.89
C PHE A 127 -23.52 -3.22 -21.27
N GLN A 128 -23.07 -2.02 -20.87
CA GLN A 128 -23.88 -0.98 -20.21
C GLN A 128 -24.74 -1.48 -19.02
N LEU A 129 -24.35 -2.60 -18.38
CA LEU A 129 -25.06 -3.16 -17.24
C LEU A 129 -24.50 -2.57 -15.93
N PRO A 130 -25.28 -1.75 -15.19
CA PRO A 130 -24.80 -1.10 -13.97
C PRO A 130 -24.33 -2.11 -12.91
N VAL A 131 -24.99 -3.27 -12.83
CA VAL A 131 -24.63 -4.35 -11.89
C VAL A 131 -23.21 -4.87 -12.15
N LEU A 132 -22.81 -4.99 -13.41
CA LEU A 132 -21.49 -5.49 -13.79
C LEU A 132 -20.40 -4.48 -13.46
N ALA A 133 -20.68 -3.18 -13.63
CA ALA A 133 -19.79 -2.09 -13.22
C ALA A 133 -19.59 -2.05 -11.70
N VAL A 134 -20.66 -2.25 -10.91
CA VAL A 134 -20.58 -2.35 -9.44
C VAL A 134 -19.76 -3.57 -9.02
N GLY A 135 -19.98 -4.73 -9.65
CA GLY A 135 -19.20 -5.94 -9.40
C GLY A 135 -17.71 -5.78 -9.70
N TYR A 136 -17.38 -5.10 -10.81
CA TYR A 136 -16.00 -4.76 -11.17
C TYR A 136 -15.33 -3.87 -10.13
N LEU A 137 -16.01 -2.81 -9.69
CA LEU A 137 -15.50 -1.89 -8.67
C LEU A 137 -15.27 -2.64 -7.34
N PHE A 138 -16.22 -3.49 -6.94
CA PHE A 138 -16.11 -4.30 -5.74
C PHE A 138 -14.89 -5.24 -5.81
N LEU A 139 -14.68 -5.93 -6.94
CA LEU A 139 -13.53 -6.82 -7.13
C LEU A 139 -12.19 -6.04 -7.13
N SER A 140 -12.17 -4.84 -7.72
CA SER A 140 -11.02 -3.94 -7.70
C SER A 140 -10.65 -3.53 -6.28
N ILE A 141 -11.65 -3.20 -5.46
CA ILE A 141 -11.48 -2.84 -4.05
C ILE A 141 -10.95 -4.04 -3.26
N ILE A 142 -11.52 -5.23 -3.43
CA ILE A 142 -11.04 -6.45 -2.77
C ILE A 142 -9.58 -6.71 -3.14
N LEU A 143 -9.22 -6.61 -4.42
CA LEU A 143 -7.86 -6.85 -4.88
C LEU A 143 -6.88 -5.86 -4.24
N LEU A 144 -7.23 -4.57 -4.17
CA LEU A 144 -6.42 -3.54 -3.54
C LEU A 144 -6.23 -3.80 -2.04
N VAL A 145 -7.31 -4.05 -1.29
CA VAL A 145 -7.24 -4.33 0.15
C VAL A 145 -6.46 -5.60 0.42
N TRP A 146 -6.67 -6.65 -0.39
CA TRP A 146 -5.95 -7.90 -0.29
C TRP A 146 -4.45 -7.69 -0.45
N LEU A 147 -4.03 -6.92 -1.46
CA LEU A 147 -2.64 -6.56 -1.64
C LEU A 147 -2.08 -5.83 -0.41
N LEU A 148 -2.78 -4.81 0.10
CA LEU A 148 -2.33 -4.03 1.24
C LEU A 148 -2.15 -4.89 2.50
N TYR A 149 -3.13 -5.73 2.83
CA TYR A 149 -3.03 -6.66 3.96
C TYR A 149 -1.98 -7.75 3.75
N PHE A 150 -1.80 -8.22 2.51
CA PHE A 150 -0.74 -9.18 2.19
C PHE A 150 0.66 -8.59 2.41
N ILE A 151 0.87 -7.33 2.02
CA ILE A 151 2.13 -6.62 2.27
C ILE A 151 2.36 -6.49 3.77
N CYS A 152 1.35 -6.03 4.53
CA CYS A 152 1.43 -5.96 5.99
C CYS A 152 1.79 -7.29 6.63
N ASP A 153 1.20 -8.39 6.14
CA ASP A 153 1.43 -9.72 6.67
C ASP A 153 2.82 -10.25 6.36
N SER A 154 3.27 -10.09 5.12
CA SER A 154 4.59 -10.50 4.66
C SER A 154 5.71 -9.71 5.33
N VAL A 155 5.46 -8.40 5.42
CA VAL A 155 5.80 -7.50 6.50
C VAL A 155 6.17 -8.08 7.84
N HIS A 156 5.11 -8.47 8.54
CA HIS A 156 5.07 -8.73 9.96
C HIS A 156 5.52 -10.13 10.32
N LEU A 157 5.20 -11.11 9.49
CA LEU A 157 5.37 -12.53 9.75
C LEU A 157 6.24 -13.18 8.68
N ALA A 158 7.20 -13.99 9.12
CA ALA A 158 8.00 -14.84 8.24
C ALA A 158 7.23 -16.09 7.74
N ALA A 159 5.91 -15.96 7.53
CA ALA A 159 5.06 -17.06 7.04
C ALA A 159 5.33 -17.35 5.55
N PRO A 160 5.17 -18.60 5.08
CA PRO A 160 5.29 -18.93 3.67
C PRO A 160 4.26 -18.15 2.84
N MET A 161 4.63 -17.79 1.60
CA MET A 161 3.84 -16.88 0.74
C MET A 161 2.39 -17.34 0.56
N ARG A 162 2.15 -18.64 0.35
CA ARG A 162 0.80 -19.22 0.20
C ARG A 162 -0.07 -18.97 1.43
N LEU A 163 0.48 -19.16 2.62
CA LEU A 163 -0.26 -18.95 3.86
C LEU A 163 -0.57 -17.45 4.06
N ALA A 164 0.39 -16.58 3.75
CA ALA A 164 0.20 -15.13 3.81
C ALA A 164 -0.89 -14.66 2.84
N LEU A 165 -0.95 -15.20 1.62
CA LEU A 165 -2.01 -14.91 0.64
C LEU A 165 -3.39 -15.28 1.16
N ILE A 166 -3.57 -16.52 1.64
CA ILE A 166 -4.84 -17.01 2.16
C ILE A 166 -5.28 -16.19 3.36
N LYS A 167 -4.38 -16.01 4.34
CA LYS A 167 -4.71 -15.31 5.58
C LYS A 167 -5.06 -13.84 5.34
N SER A 168 -4.29 -13.13 4.52
CA SER A 168 -4.57 -11.73 4.18
C SER A 168 -5.89 -11.54 3.45
N PHE A 169 -6.29 -12.51 2.61
CA PHE A 169 -7.61 -12.50 1.96
C PHE A 169 -8.74 -12.62 2.99
N PHE A 170 -8.61 -13.57 3.93
CA PHE A 170 -9.64 -13.77 4.95
C PHE A 170 -9.76 -12.58 5.91
N ILE A 171 -8.66 -11.88 6.24
CA ILE A 171 -8.68 -10.70 7.14
C ILE A 171 -9.71 -9.64 6.68
N ILE A 172 -9.92 -9.50 5.37
CA ILE A 172 -10.92 -8.58 4.79
C ILE A 172 -12.31 -8.83 5.39
N PHE A 173 -12.70 -10.11 5.51
CA PHE A 173 -14.01 -10.55 5.99
C PHE A 173 -14.06 -10.71 7.51
N TRP A 174 -12.93 -11.00 8.16
CA TRP A 174 -12.85 -11.10 9.62
C TRP A 174 -12.91 -9.75 10.33
N ALA A 175 -12.44 -8.68 9.68
CA ALA A 175 -12.40 -7.33 10.22
C ALA A 175 -13.04 -6.29 9.28
N PRO A 176 -14.34 -6.45 8.94
CA PRO A 176 -14.99 -5.63 7.91
C PRO A 176 -15.05 -4.15 8.30
N LEU A 177 -15.26 -3.85 9.59
CA LEU A 177 -15.30 -2.45 10.06
C LEU A 177 -13.95 -1.74 9.88
N GLN A 178 -12.84 -2.40 10.22
CA GLN A 178 -11.50 -1.85 10.04
C GLN A 178 -11.17 -1.70 8.54
N THR A 179 -11.61 -2.64 7.72
CA THR A 179 -11.46 -2.56 6.26
C THR A 179 -12.26 -1.39 5.67
N LEU A 180 -13.50 -1.18 6.12
CA LEU A 180 -14.32 -0.03 5.72
C LEU A 180 -13.70 1.30 6.16
N MET A 181 -13.16 1.36 7.38
CA MET A 181 -12.42 2.55 7.87
C MET A 181 -11.18 2.83 7.02
N LEU A 182 -10.42 1.80 6.66
CA LEU A 182 -9.27 1.94 5.76
C LEU A 182 -9.71 2.47 4.40
N LEU A 183 -10.76 1.88 3.81
CA LEU A 183 -11.28 2.30 2.50
C LEU A 183 -11.79 3.74 2.52
N GLY A 184 -12.57 4.11 3.54
CA GLY A 184 -13.07 5.49 3.70
C GLY A 184 -11.94 6.51 3.86
N LEU A 185 -10.88 6.16 4.58
CA LEU A 185 -9.71 7.02 4.74
C LEU A 185 -8.92 7.15 3.43
N LEU A 186 -8.71 6.04 2.71
CA LEU A 186 -8.01 6.04 1.42
C LEU A 186 -8.78 6.80 0.36
N SER A 187 -10.10 6.60 0.26
CA SER A 187 -10.94 7.28 -0.72
C SER A 187 -11.07 8.77 -0.40
N GLY A 188 -11.24 9.13 0.87
CA GLY A 188 -11.26 10.53 1.32
C GLY A 188 -9.93 11.24 1.04
N LEU A 189 -8.81 10.59 1.36
CA LEU A 189 -7.47 11.13 1.08
C LEU A 189 -7.24 11.29 -0.43
N ALA A 190 -7.62 10.29 -1.22
CA ALA A 190 -7.50 10.36 -2.68
C ALA A 190 -8.34 11.50 -3.27
N LEU A 191 -9.59 11.67 -2.82
CA LEU A 191 -10.46 12.76 -3.27
C LEU A 191 -9.85 14.13 -2.95
N LEU A 192 -9.44 14.34 -1.70
CA LEU A 192 -8.83 15.60 -1.27
C LEU A 192 -7.58 15.95 -2.08
N LEU A 193 -6.72 14.97 -2.34
CA LEU A 193 -5.49 15.19 -3.09
C LEU A 193 -5.75 15.41 -4.58
N VAL A 194 -6.73 14.74 -5.18
CA VAL A 194 -7.13 14.99 -6.58
C VAL A 194 -7.64 16.42 -6.76
N LEU A 195 -8.41 16.94 -5.79
CA LEU A 195 -8.90 18.33 -5.80
C LEU A 195 -7.77 19.36 -5.72
N ILE A 196 -6.65 19.03 -5.06
CA ILE A 196 -5.47 19.90 -4.98
C ILE A 196 -4.62 19.76 -6.25
N ASN A 197 -4.21 18.54 -6.57
CA ASN A 197 -3.44 18.22 -7.77
C ASN A 197 -3.49 16.70 -8.07
N PRO A 198 -4.02 16.28 -9.24
CA PRO A 198 -4.10 14.87 -9.61
C PRO A 198 -2.76 14.12 -9.58
N LEU A 199 -1.64 14.81 -9.88
CA LEU A 199 -0.30 14.22 -9.85
C LEU A 199 0.18 13.94 -8.42
N LEU A 200 -0.10 14.87 -7.50
CA LEU A 200 0.23 14.70 -6.08
C LEU A 200 -0.62 13.59 -5.45
N ALA A 201 -1.85 13.39 -5.92
CA ALA A 201 -2.72 12.31 -5.46
C ALA A 201 -2.09 10.93 -5.69
N GLY A 202 -1.62 10.63 -6.90
CA GLY A 202 -1.00 9.32 -7.18
C GLY A 202 0.24 9.03 -6.32
N LEU A 203 0.99 10.07 -5.96
CA LEU A 203 2.27 9.95 -5.25
C LEU A 203 2.12 9.89 -3.73
N ILE A 204 1.19 10.68 -3.19
CA ILE A 204 0.98 10.79 -1.75
C ILE A 204 0.01 9.71 -1.26
N VAL A 205 -0.99 9.33 -2.06
CA VAL A 205 -1.95 8.27 -1.70
C VAL A 205 -1.26 6.92 -1.61
N GLY A 206 -0.32 6.59 -2.50
CA GLY A 206 0.43 5.34 -2.43
C GLY A 206 1.23 5.21 -1.14
N GLY A 207 1.98 6.26 -0.79
CA GLY A 207 2.81 6.30 0.41
C GLY A 207 2.01 6.42 1.71
N LEU A 208 1.15 7.42 1.87
CA LEU A 208 0.32 7.60 3.07
C LEU A 208 -0.75 6.50 3.21
N GLY A 209 -1.31 6.03 2.10
CA GLY A 209 -2.28 4.95 2.11
C GLY A 209 -1.68 3.65 2.62
N SER A 210 -0.44 3.37 2.26
CA SER A 210 0.34 2.25 2.83
C SER A 210 0.51 2.37 4.34
N GLN A 211 0.75 3.58 4.85
CA GLN A 211 0.87 3.82 6.30
C GLN A 211 -0.46 3.59 7.03
N CYS A 212 -1.55 4.08 6.47
CA CYS A 212 -2.90 3.87 6.99
C CYS A 212 -3.25 2.37 7.01
N ALA A 213 -2.92 1.64 5.94
CA ALA A 213 -3.12 0.19 5.87
C ALA A 213 -2.31 -0.56 6.91
N CYS A 214 -1.04 -0.19 7.13
CA CYS A 214 -0.19 -0.77 8.17
C CYS A 214 -0.79 -0.55 9.56
N TYR A 215 -1.23 0.66 9.85
CA TYR A 215 -1.88 1.00 11.11
C TYR A 215 -3.16 0.19 11.36
N SER A 216 -4.05 0.13 10.37
CA SER A 216 -5.30 -0.64 10.44
C SER A 216 -5.05 -2.12 10.66
N TYR A 217 -4.06 -2.69 9.96
CA TYR A 217 -3.67 -4.09 10.12
C TYR A 217 -3.11 -4.39 11.51
N LEU A 218 -2.22 -3.54 12.04
CA LEU A 218 -1.67 -3.73 13.39
C LEU A 218 -2.75 -3.69 14.46
N ARG A 219 -3.76 -2.81 14.32
CA ARG A 219 -4.93 -2.81 15.23
C ARG A 219 -5.71 -4.12 15.18
N ILE A 220 -5.84 -4.75 14.00
CA ILE A 220 -6.52 -6.04 13.87
C ILE A 220 -5.73 -7.11 14.64
N ILE A 221 -4.41 -7.17 14.45
CA ILE A 221 -3.56 -8.15 15.15
C ILE A 221 -3.60 -7.92 16.66
N GLN A 222 -3.44 -6.68 17.12
CA GLN A 222 -3.41 -6.37 18.56
C GLN A 222 -4.72 -6.80 19.24
N LYS A 223 -5.87 -6.56 18.59
CA LYS A 223 -7.16 -7.05 19.08
C LYS A 223 -7.25 -8.58 19.09
N ALA A 224 -6.71 -9.24 18.06
CA ALA A 224 -6.68 -10.71 18.01
C ALA A 224 -5.77 -11.29 19.11
N GLN A 225 -4.61 -10.69 19.36
CA GLN A 225 -3.68 -11.07 20.42
C GLN A 225 -4.29 -10.87 21.81
N ALA A 226 -4.95 -9.74 22.05
CA ALA A 226 -5.63 -9.48 23.32
C ALA A 226 -6.76 -10.47 23.61
N LYS A 227 -7.47 -10.93 22.58
CA LYS A 227 -8.54 -11.95 22.71
C LYS A 227 -8.00 -13.38 22.88
N ALA A 228 -6.76 -13.63 22.42
CA ALA A 228 -6.10 -14.92 22.51
C ALA A 228 -5.22 -15.07 23.76
N ALA A 229 -4.91 -13.97 24.46
CA ALA A 229 -4.28 -14.02 25.77
C ALA A 229 -5.23 -14.75 26.74
N PRO A 230 -4.76 -15.74 27.52
CA PRO A 230 -5.58 -16.30 28.58
C PRO A 230 -6.03 -15.15 29.49
N ALA A 231 -7.30 -15.16 29.87
CA ALA A 231 -7.75 -14.28 30.95
C ALA A 231 -6.99 -14.73 32.19
N ASP A 232 -6.06 -13.91 32.67
CA ASP A 232 -5.43 -14.14 33.97
C ASP A 232 -6.57 -14.26 35.01
N GLU A 233 -6.58 -15.39 35.72
CA GLU A 233 -7.56 -15.78 36.76
C GLU A 233 -7.65 -14.76 37.90
#